data_AF-A0A061BH72-F1
#
_entry.id   AF-A0A061BH72-F1
#
_cell.length_a   1.000
_cell.length_b   1.000
_cell.length_c   1.000
_cell.angle_alpha   90.00
_cell.angle_beta   90.00
_cell.angle_gamma   90.00
#
_symmetry.space_group_name_H-M   'P 1'
#
loop_
_entity.id
_entity.type
_entity.pdbx_description
1 polymer ?
#
loop_
_entity_poly.entity_id
_entity_poly.type
_entity_poly.pdbx_seq_one_letter_code
_entity_poly.pdbx_strand_id
1 'polypeptide(L)'
;MAPLILTMVRHGESKDNLTALWAGHRDAPLSTHGYSQALRLGEAFADVPITAIYASDLSRAHTTAKKVYEANKTTPKPPFTVSPLLREQFFGEAEGAPWDAGKYSSAHLPWEDHRAFRLAPNAESLNDVARRADLVLRHFVLPHVLATAQVPPSASHPEQHHIMLFAHGIWLSEMLFALKRAGDPRIRFVKSGGYQNTAWTRIEIELDDHSALHALPSSAVGGQAGQQPPQNGQYASPPAPSEAAPTPSPHSSPSRKSASSPSKSRSAVDDADRPPLPDEFHSLLPTLPAIPPRDPTLPPAWPHADDHSRPVPKLRHRVVVFGQADHLNGLKRTRGGVGSGAWDDKQRGLKEFFAGGGKTNGTAKQ
;
A
#
# COMPACT_ATOMS: atom_id res chain seq x y z
N MET A 1 -13.15 3.21 -24.90
CA MET A 1 -13.59 4.13 -23.83
C MET A 1 -12.34 4.71 -23.18
N ALA A 2 -12.42 5.82 -22.47
CA ALA A 2 -11.23 6.37 -21.79
C ALA A 2 -10.94 5.57 -20.51
N PRO A 3 -9.66 5.23 -20.20
CA PRO A 3 -9.32 4.57 -18.94
C PRO A 3 -9.46 5.55 -17.76
N LEU A 4 -9.69 5.00 -16.56
CA LEU A 4 -9.46 5.72 -15.32
C LEU A 4 -7.97 6.06 -15.19
N ILE A 5 -7.65 7.31 -14.85
CA ILE A 5 -6.31 7.72 -14.47
C ILE A 5 -6.22 7.71 -12.95
N LEU A 6 -5.34 6.87 -12.42
CA LEU A 6 -4.98 6.81 -11.01
C LEU A 6 -3.59 7.40 -10.81
N THR A 7 -3.46 8.44 -9.99
CA THR A 7 -2.15 8.93 -9.52
C THR A 7 -1.95 8.61 -8.04
N MET A 8 -0.93 7.82 -7.76
CA MET A 8 -0.51 7.39 -6.43
C MET A 8 0.67 8.24 -5.97
N VAL A 9 0.58 8.85 -4.79
CA VAL A 9 1.57 9.82 -4.28
C VAL A 9 2.05 9.40 -2.89
N ARG A 10 3.38 9.35 -2.70
CA ARG A 10 3.95 9.24 -1.34
C ARG A 10 3.97 10.61 -0.67
N HIS A 11 3.66 10.67 0.62
CA HIS A 11 3.80 11.89 1.42
C HIS A 11 5.18 12.56 1.32
N GLY A 12 5.23 13.88 1.57
CA GLY A 12 6.48 14.63 1.73
C GLY A 12 7.31 14.18 2.93
N GLU A 13 8.59 14.54 2.98
CA GLU A 13 9.49 14.17 4.07
C GLU A 13 8.91 14.53 5.45
N SER A 14 8.79 13.54 6.35
CA SER A 14 8.34 13.77 7.73
C SER A 14 9.52 13.96 8.69
N LYS A 15 9.23 14.46 9.90
CA LYS A 15 10.24 14.50 10.98
C LYS A 15 10.82 13.12 11.29
N ASP A 16 9.99 12.07 11.24
CA ASP A 16 10.44 10.68 11.46
C ASP A 16 11.19 10.10 10.26
N ASN A 17 11.15 10.68 9.06
CA ASN A 17 12.05 10.27 7.96
C ASN A 17 13.49 10.75 8.18
N LEU A 18 13.66 11.81 8.97
CA LEU A 18 14.97 12.36 9.32
C LEU A 18 15.62 11.60 10.47
N THR A 19 14.85 10.75 11.15
CA THR A 19 15.31 9.87 12.21
C THR A 19 15.34 8.43 11.66
N ALA A 20 16.28 7.63 12.12
CA ALA A 20 16.34 6.22 11.74
C ALA A 20 15.37 5.41 12.62
N LEU A 21 14.08 5.76 12.65
CA LEU A 21 13.07 5.11 13.49
C LEU A 21 12.03 4.39 12.63
N TRP A 22 11.41 3.34 13.18
CA TRP A 22 10.18 2.78 12.62
C TRP A 22 9.03 3.77 12.79
N ALA A 23 8.61 4.42 11.71
CA ALA A 23 7.55 5.43 11.76
C ALA A 23 6.14 4.80 11.83
N GLY A 24 5.78 3.98 10.84
CA GLY A 24 4.48 3.32 10.76
C GLY A 24 3.29 4.26 10.99
N HIS A 25 2.46 4.01 12.00
CA HIS A 25 1.29 4.82 12.36
C HIS A 25 1.61 6.03 13.25
N ARG A 26 2.85 6.22 13.71
CA ARG A 26 3.24 7.45 14.42
C ARG A 26 2.91 8.67 13.59
N ASP A 27 2.20 9.63 14.19
CA ASP A 27 1.69 10.78 13.47
C ASP A 27 2.70 11.94 13.39
N ALA A 28 3.89 11.65 12.87
CA ALA A 28 4.92 12.67 12.67
C ALA A 28 4.51 13.64 11.55
N PRO A 29 4.56 14.98 11.79
CA PRO A 29 4.26 15.96 10.77
C PRO A 29 5.36 16.02 9.71
N LEU A 30 5.09 16.74 8.61
CA LEU A 30 6.10 17.08 7.62
C LEU A 30 7.27 17.86 8.25
N SER A 31 8.48 17.62 7.77
CA SER A 31 9.61 18.51 8.01
C SER A 31 9.41 19.83 7.25
N THR A 32 10.22 20.85 7.54
CA THR A 32 10.21 22.09 6.73
C THR A 32 10.46 21.79 5.25
N HIS A 33 11.38 20.88 4.95
CA HIS A 33 11.67 20.46 3.59
C HIS A 33 10.50 19.68 2.98
N GLY A 34 9.89 18.76 3.73
CA GLY A 34 8.70 18.01 3.28
C GLY A 34 7.50 18.90 3.00
N TYR A 35 7.33 19.99 3.76
CA TYR A 35 6.32 21.00 3.47
C TYR A 35 6.59 21.71 2.15
N SER A 36 7.85 22.11 1.88
CA SER A 36 8.22 22.68 0.57
C SER A 36 8.03 21.69 -0.58
N GLN A 37 8.32 20.41 -0.38
CA GLN A 37 8.03 19.35 -1.38
C GLN A 37 6.53 19.29 -1.68
N ALA A 38 5.67 19.33 -0.66
CA ALA A 38 4.22 19.31 -0.81
C ALA A 38 3.69 20.54 -1.55
N LEU A 39 4.24 21.74 -1.30
CA LEU A 39 3.90 22.95 -2.05
C LEU A 39 4.25 22.81 -3.53
N ARG A 40 5.46 22.34 -3.85
CA ARG A 40 5.90 22.11 -5.24
C ARG A 40 5.05 21.09 -5.96
N LEU A 41 4.63 20.03 -5.26
CA LEU A 41 3.70 19.07 -5.81
C LEU A 41 2.33 19.71 -6.09
N GLY A 42 1.84 20.58 -5.19
CA GLY A 42 0.61 21.33 -5.41
C GLY A 42 0.68 22.24 -6.64
N GLU A 43 1.78 22.96 -6.83
CA GLU A 43 2.03 23.75 -8.05
C GLU A 43 2.00 22.88 -9.30
N ALA A 44 2.65 21.71 -9.28
CA ALA A 44 2.71 20.81 -10.42
C ALA A 44 1.36 20.19 -10.81
N PHE A 45 0.42 20.08 -9.86
CA PHE A 45 -0.93 19.59 -10.09
C PHE A 45 -1.99 20.71 -10.11
N ALA A 46 -1.58 21.98 -10.16
CA ALA A 46 -2.50 23.11 -10.09
C ALA A 46 -3.53 23.11 -11.23
N ASP A 47 -3.09 22.82 -12.45
CA ASP A 47 -3.93 22.88 -13.67
C ASP A 47 -4.33 21.48 -14.17
N VAL A 48 -4.07 20.42 -13.39
CA VAL A 48 -4.46 19.05 -13.74
C VAL A 48 -5.91 18.81 -13.28
N PRO A 49 -6.86 18.46 -14.17
CA PRO A 49 -8.22 18.11 -13.75
C PRO A 49 -8.22 16.89 -12.82
N ILE A 50 -8.85 17.00 -11.65
CA ILE A 50 -8.95 15.92 -10.67
C ILE A 50 -10.41 15.67 -10.34
N THR A 51 -10.82 14.40 -10.41
CA THR A 51 -12.18 13.95 -10.10
C THR A 51 -12.38 13.64 -8.63
N ALA A 52 -11.37 13.08 -7.95
CA ALA A 52 -11.44 12.78 -6.52
C ALA A 52 -10.05 12.68 -5.87
N ILE A 53 -9.95 13.04 -4.60
CA ILE A 53 -8.73 12.88 -3.79
C ILE A 53 -9.04 12.00 -2.59
N TYR A 54 -8.22 10.98 -2.39
CA TYR A 54 -8.23 10.14 -1.19
C TYR A 54 -6.88 10.24 -0.48
N ALA A 55 -6.89 10.46 0.83
CA ALA A 55 -5.67 10.63 1.61
C ALA A 55 -5.69 9.78 2.88
N SER A 56 -4.53 9.26 3.25
CA SER A 56 -4.31 8.78 4.62
C SER A 56 -4.53 9.93 5.60
N ASP A 57 -5.12 9.59 6.73
CA ASP A 57 -5.36 10.49 7.86
C ASP A 57 -4.09 10.86 8.65
N LEU A 58 -2.98 10.13 8.47
CA LEU A 58 -1.70 10.52 9.05
C LEU A 58 -1.25 11.87 8.47
N SER A 59 -0.93 12.80 9.36
CA SER A 59 -0.64 14.22 9.14
C SER A 59 0.31 14.47 7.98
N ARG A 60 1.35 13.64 7.81
CA ARG A 60 2.29 13.75 6.68
C ARG A 60 1.63 13.55 5.32
N ALA A 61 0.78 12.54 5.16
CA ALA A 61 0.07 12.25 3.91
C ALA A 61 -1.09 13.23 3.72
N HIS A 62 -1.88 13.45 4.78
CA HIS A 62 -2.99 14.39 4.76
C HIS A 62 -2.54 15.82 4.40
N THR A 63 -1.47 16.33 5.02
CA THR A 63 -0.95 17.67 4.70
C THR A 63 -0.46 17.73 3.25
N THR A 64 0.21 16.69 2.76
CA THR A 64 0.66 16.62 1.36
C THR A 64 -0.53 16.71 0.40
N ALA A 65 -1.58 15.90 0.64
CA ALA A 65 -2.82 15.91 -0.14
C ALA A 65 -3.52 17.27 -0.08
N LYS A 66 -3.60 17.87 1.11
CA LYS A 66 -4.23 19.18 1.33
C LYS A 66 -3.56 20.29 0.51
N LYS A 67 -2.22 20.29 0.43
CA LYS A 67 -1.49 21.28 -0.39
C LYS A 67 -1.78 21.14 -1.88
N VAL A 68 -1.95 19.91 -2.37
CA VAL A 68 -2.40 19.67 -3.75
C VAL A 68 -3.84 20.12 -3.95
N TYR A 69 -4.75 19.76 -3.04
CA TYR A 69 -6.15 20.16 -3.10
C TYR A 69 -6.35 21.69 -3.08
N GLU A 70 -5.61 22.40 -2.23
CA GLU A 70 -5.66 23.86 -2.12
C GLU A 70 -5.21 24.52 -3.43
N ALA A 71 -4.08 24.08 -4.01
CA ALA A 71 -3.49 24.64 -5.22
C ALA A 71 -4.23 24.27 -6.51
N ASN A 72 -4.91 23.12 -6.54
CA ASN A 72 -5.62 22.63 -7.72
C ASN A 72 -6.78 23.54 -8.14
N LYS A 73 -6.93 23.84 -9.42
CA LYS A 73 -7.92 24.79 -9.95
C LYS A 73 -9.18 24.12 -10.50
N THR A 74 -9.31 22.79 -10.37
CA THR A 74 -10.52 22.08 -10.82
C THR A 74 -11.76 22.68 -10.14
N THR A 75 -12.78 22.93 -10.95
CA THR A 75 -14.06 23.50 -10.52
C THR A 75 -15.20 22.65 -11.08
N PRO A 76 -16.13 22.13 -10.24
CA PRO A 76 -16.13 22.22 -8.78
C PRO A 76 -14.90 21.53 -8.16
N LYS A 77 -14.56 21.89 -6.93
CA LYS A 77 -13.46 21.24 -6.20
C LYS A 77 -13.75 19.74 -6.09
N PRO A 78 -12.74 18.87 -6.26
CA PRO A 78 -12.95 17.43 -6.16
C PRO A 78 -13.35 17.03 -4.74
N PRO A 79 -14.24 16.04 -4.54
CA PRO A 79 -14.46 15.42 -3.24
C PRO A 79 -13.12 14.95 -2.65
N PHE A 80 -12.92 15.26 -1.36
CA PHE A 80 -11.70 14.97 -0.61
C PHE A 80 -12.03 14.03 0.55
N THR A 81 -11.64 12.76 0.42
CA THR A 81 -11.91 11.73 1.43
C THR A 81 -10.64 11.39 2.21
N VAL A 82 -10.70 11.54 3.53
CA VAL A 82 -9.65 11.09 4.45
C VAL A 82 -10.01 9.70 4.98
N SER A 83 -9.06 8.76 4.96
CA SER A 83 -9.31 7.39 5.41
C SER A 83 -8.11 6.72 6.08
N PRO A 84 -8.32 6.03 7.22
CA PRO A 84 -7.30 5.18 7.84
C PRO A 84 -6.91 3.97 6.96
N LEU A 85 -7.69 3.60 5.94
CA LEU A 85 -7.35 2.50 5.04
C LEU A 85 -6.06 2.75 4.27
N LEU A 86 -5.67 4.03 4.06
CA LEU A 86 -4.46 4.42 3.35
C LEU A 86 -3.23 4.58 4.26
N ARG A 87 -3.33 4.28 5.58
CA ARG A 87 -2.19 4.38 6.51
C ARG A 87 -1.02 3.47 6.08
N GLU A 88 0.19 3.83 6.54
CA GLU A 88 1.36 2.96 6.37
C GLU A 88 1.15 1.61 7.05
N GLN A 89 2.04 0.65 6.87
CA GLN A 89 2.07 -0.52 7.73
C GLN A 89 2.22 -0.11 9.21
N PHE A 90 1.38 -0.67 10.08
CA PHE A 90 1.55 -0.57 11.52
C PHE A 90 2.68 -1.50 11.97
N PHE A 91 3.73 -0.96 12.58
CA PHE A 91 4.86 -1.79 13.04
C PHE A 91 4.73 -2.26 14.50
N GLY A 92 3.57 -2.04 15.13
CA GLY A 92 3.30 -2.48 16.49
C GLY A 92 4.28 -1.85 17.48
N GLU A 93 4.75 -2.66 18.43
CA GLU A 93 5.68 -2.22 19.47
C GLU A 93 7.06 -1.77 18.94
N ALA A 94 7.39 -2.00 17.66
CA ALA A 94 8.64 -1.52 17.08
C ALA A 94 8.60 -0.02 16.75
N GLU A 95 7.43 0.61 16.67
CA GLU A 95 7.32 2.03 16.29
C GLU A 95 8.04 2.95 17.27
N GLY A 96 8.86 3.87 16.73
CA GLY A 96 9.69 4.79 17.51
C GLY A 96 10.99 4.18 18.02
N ALA A 97 11.21 2.87 17.86
CA ALA A 97 12.51 2.25 18.08
C ALA A 97 13.44 2.53 16.88
N PRO A 98 14.77 2.62 17.11
CA PRO A 98 15.74 2.66 16.03
C PRO A 98 15.56 1.51 15.04
N TRP A 99 15.67 1.83 13.77
CA TRP A 99 15.66 0.85 12.70
C TRP A 99 16.87 -0.07 12.86
N ASP A 100 16.61 -1.37 12.78
CA ASP A 100 17.60 -2.43 12.82
C ASP A 100 17.26 -3.45 11.73
N ALA A 101 18.05 -3.45 10.66
CA ALA A 101 17.89 -4.32 9.49
C ALA A 101 17.96 -5.82 9.82
N GLY A 102 18.66 -6.19 10.90
CA GLY A 102 18.94 -7.58 11.25
C GLY A 102 17.90 -8.14 12.22
N LYS A 103 17.48 -7.35 13.21
CA LYS A 103 16.54 -7.79 14.26
C LYS A 103 15.12 -8.03 13.74
N TYR A 104 14.74 -7.34 12.67
CA TYR A 104 13.36 -7.17 12.24
C TYR A 104 13.19 -7.49 10.75
N SER A 105 13.63 -8.68 10.32
CA SER A 105 13.64 -9.09 8.91
C SER A 105 13.00 -10.45 8.70
N SER A 106 12.21 -10.62 7.62
CA SER A 106 11.66 -11.91 7.20
C SER A 106 12.66 -12.79 6.45
N ALA A 107 13.91 -12.33 6.23
CA ALA A 107 14.90 -13.03 5.39
C ALA A 107 15.27 -14.44 5.90
N HIS A 108 14.98 -14.75 7.16
CA HIS A 108 15.20 -16.07 7.76
C HIS A 108 14.03 -17.04 7.52
N LEU A 109 12.91 -16.57 7.00
CA LEU A 109 11.71 -17.38 6.76
C LEU A 109 11.70 -17.96 5.34
N PRO A 110 11.01 -19.10 5.12
CA PRO A 110 10.60 -19.52 3.79
C PRO A 110 9.81 -18.43 3.09
N TRP A 111 9.94 -18.33 1.76
CA TRP A 111 9.32 -17.29 0.95
C TRP A 111 7.80 -17.16 1.17
N GLU A 112 7.14 -18.30 1.36
CA GLU A 112 5.69 -18.42 1.59
C GLU A 112 5.23 -17.67 2.83
N ASP A 113 6.10 -17.56 3.84
CA ASP A 113 5.81 -16.97 5.14
C ASP A 113 6.15 -15.48 5.19
N HIS A 114 6.87 -14.93 4.19
CA HIS A 114 7.34 -13.54 4.21
C HIS A 114 6.20 -12.54 4.32
N ARG A 115 5.07 -12.81 3.69
CA ARG A 115 3.93 -11.89 3.69
C ARG A 115 3.10 -11.94 4.97
N ALA A 116 3.16 -13.06 5.71
CA ALA A 116 2.50 -13.24 7.00
C ALA A 116 3.38 -12.77 8.17
N PHE A 117 4.67 -12.52 7.93
CA PHE A 117 5.61 -12.02 8.92
C PHE A 117 5.13 -10.72 9.57
N ARG A 118 5.25 -10.67 10.91
CA ARG A 118 4.97 -9.50 11.73
C ARG A 118 6.25 -9.08 12.43
N LEU A 119 6.56 -7.79 12.35
CA LEU A 119 7.79 -7.22 12.88
C LEU A 119 7.91 -7.34 14.39
N ALA A 120 6.79 -7.17 15.08
CA ALA A 120 6.67 -7.11 16.53
C ALA A 120 5.26 -7.56 16.93
N PRO A 121 5.00 -7.81 18.22
CA PRO A 121 3.64 -8.00 18.70
C PRO A 121 2.73 -6.85 18.23
N ASN A 122 1.50 -7.19 17.86
CA ASN A 122 0.47 -6.28 17.34
C ASN A 122 0.81 -5.58 16.02
N ALA A 123 1.96 -5.87 15.38
CA ALA A 123 2.28 -5.32 14.07
C ALA A 123 1.39 -5.92 12.96
N GLU A 124 1.13 -5.12 11.94
CA GLU A 124 0.59 -5.60 10.67
C GLU A 124 1.65 -6.43 9.93
N SER A 125 1.19 -7.45 9.23
CA SER A 125 1.92 -8.14 8.16
C SER A 125 1.64 -7.49 6.79
N LEU A 126 2.37 -7.86 5.74
CA LEU A 126 2.04 -7.38 4.39
C LEU A 126 0.67 -7.88 3.92
N ASN A 127 0.22 -9.05 4.39
CA ASN A 127 -1.15 -9.52 4.13
C ASN A 127 -2.20 -8.62 4.78
N ASP A 128 -1.91 -8.03 5.94
CA ASP A 128 -2.82 -7.08 6.60
C ASP A 128 -2.93 -5.78 5.80
N VAL A 129 -1.79 -5.23 5.35
CA VAL A 129 -1.76 -4.04 4.48
C VAL A 129 -2.45 -4.31 3.14
N ALA A 130 -2.24 -5.49 2.54
CA ALA A 130 -2.90 -5.89 1.29
C ALA A 130 -4.43 -5.93 1.41
N ARG A 131 -4.97 -6.38 2.55
CA ARG A 131 -6.42 -6.36 2.79
C ARG A 131 -6.98 -4.94 2.82
N ARG A 132 -6.24 -3.97 3.39
CA ARG A 132 -6.62 -2.55 3.34
C ARG A 132 -6.54 -1.98 1.93
N ALA A 133 -5.51 -2.34 1.17
CA ALA A 133 -5.39 -1.96 -0.24
C ALA A 133 -6.54 -2.53 -1.09
N ASP A 134 -6.97 -3.77 -0.84
CA ASP A 134 -8.13 -4.38 -1.48
C ASP A 134 -9.42 -3.62 -1.17
N LEU A 135 -9.63 -3.18 0.08
CA LEU A 135 -10.76 -2.30 0.41
C LEU A 135 -10.71 -0.98 -0.36
N VAL A 136 -9.54 -0.35 -0.48
CA VAL A 136 -9.40 0.87 -1.29
C VAL A 136 -9.69 0.62 -2.77
N LEU A 137 -9.21 -0.49 -3.33
CA LEU A 137 -9.55 -0.90 -4.69
C LEU A 137 -11.07 -1.01 -4.87
N ARG A 138 -11.76 -1.66 -3.93
CA ARG A 138 -13.20 -1.92 -3.99
C ARG A 138 -14.07 -0.69 -3.79
N HIS A 139 -13.77 0.12 -2.77
CA HIS A 139 -14.62 1.25 -2.37
C HIS A 139 -14.24 2.56 -3.04
N PHE A 140 -12.96 2.77 -3.36
CA PHE A 140 -12.47 4.05 -3.86
C PHE A 140 -12.09 4.01 -5.33
N VAL A 141 -11.59 2.89 -5.88
CA VAL A 141 -11.12 2.84 -7.28
C VAL A 141 -12.18 2.28 -8.23
N LEU A 142 -12.73 1.09 -7.94
CA LEU A 142 -13.70 0.42 -8.81
C LEU A 142 -14.91 1.27 -9.20
N PRO A 143 -15.53 2.08 -8.32
CA PRO A 143 -16.62 2.97 -8.72
C PRO A 143 -16.28 3.90 -9.89
N HIS A 144 -15.04 4.42 -9.94
CA HIS A 144 -14.60 5.28 -11.04
C HIS A 144 -14.31 4.48 -12.31
N VAL A 145 -13.73 3.28 -12.18
CA VAL A 145 -13.52 2.37 -13.32
C VAL A 145 -14.88 2.03 -13.97
N LEU A 146 -15.87 1.65 -13.16
CA LEU A 146 -17.22 1.33 -13.63
C LEU A 146 -17.92 2.53 -14.28
N ALA A 147 -17.70 3.75 -13.78
CA ALA A 147 -18.23 4.96 -14.38
C ALA A 147 -17.60 5.22 -15.77
N THR A 148 -16.28 5.11 -15.89
CA THR A 148 -15.59 5.29 -17.18
C THR A 148 -16.00 4.24 -18.21
N ALA A 149 -16.31 3.02 -17.78
CA ALA A 149 -16.72 1.93 -18.64
C ALA A 149 -18.19 2.04 -19.14
N GLN A 150 -18.96 3.02 -18.65
CA GLN A 150 -20.30 3.32 -19.14
C GLN A 150 -20.30 4.42 -20.20
N VAL A 151 -19.17 5.11 -20.44
CA VAL A 151 -19.07 6.23 -21.37
C VAL A 151 -18.65 5.73 -22.77
N PRO A 152 -19.49 5.89 -23.82
CA PRO A 152 -19.14 5.50 -25.18
C PRO A 152 -17.90 6.26 -25.69
N PRO A 153 -17.04 5.64 -26.53
CA PRO A 153 -15.88 6.33 -27.11
C PRO A 153 -16.23 7.57 -27.94
N SER A 154 -17.45 7.64 -28.46
CA SER A 154 -17.98 8.73 -29.29
C SER A 154 -18.64 9.86 -28.48
N ALA A 155 -18.71 9.75 -27.15
CA ALA A 155 -19.30 10.79 -26.32
C ALA A 155 -18.45 12.07 -26.38
N SER A 156 -19.10 13.22 -26.61
CA SER A 156 -18.50 14.55 -26.68
C SER A 156 -17.98 15.09 -25.34
N HIS A 157 -17.99 14.27 -24.29
CA HIS A 157 -17.46 14.55 -22.97
C HIS A 157 -16.47 13.45 -22.54
N PRO A 158 -15.21 13.47 -23.01
CA PRO A 158 -14.16 12.70 -22.37
C PRO A 158 -13.77 13.44 -21.08
N GLU A 159 -14.66 13.46 -20.08
CA GLU A 159 -14.29 13.86 -18.73
C GLU A 159 -13.24 12.85 -18.27
N GLN A 160 -11.97 13.24 -18.35
CA GLN A 160 -10.85 12.43 -17.93
C GLN A 160 -11.04 12.14 -16.43
N HIS A 161 -11.51 10.94 -16.09
CA HIS A 161 -11.62 10.54 -14.69
C HIS A 161 -10.22 10.36 -14.14
N HIS A 162 -9.80 11.29 -13.28
CA HIS A 162 -8.48 11.28 -12.66
C HIS A 162 -8.63 11.33 -11.15
N ILE A 163 -8.31 10.23 -10.48
CA ILE A 163 -8.30 10.16 -9.01
C ILE A 163 -6.87 10.16 -8.47
N MET A 164 -6.69 10.70 -7.27
CA MET A 164 -5.40 10.72 -6.58
C MET A 164 -5.46 10.01 -5.23
N LEU A 165 -4.46 9.18 -4.94
CA LEU A 165 -4.27 8.52 -3.64
C LEU A 165 -2.99 9.04 -2.97
N PHE A 166 -3.10 9.63 -1.79
CA PHE A 166 -1.98 10.12 -1.01
C PHE A 166 -1.72 9.21 0.20
N ALA A 167 -0.61 8.48 0.18
CA ALA A 167 -0.31 7.43 1.14
C ALA A 167 1.20 7.29 1.43
N HIS A 168 1.66 6.07 1.71
CA HIS A 168 2.98 5.74 2.26
C HIS A 168 3.67 4.59 1.50
N GLY A 169 4.95 4.34 1.76
CA GLY A 169 5.79 3.51 0.88
C GLY A 169 5.34 2.06 0.75
N ILE A 170 5.17 1.35 1.88
CA ILE A 170 4.72 -0.06 1.86
C ILE A 170 3.28 -0.11 1.35
N TRP A 171 2.41 0.78 1.83
CA TRP A 171 1.02 0.81 1.37
C TRP A 171 0.88 1.00 -0.15
N LEU A 172 1.63 1.92 -0.76
CA LEU A 172 1.62 2.13 -2.21
C LEU A 172 2.10 0.88 -2.98
N SER A 173 3.06 0.16 -2.42
CA SER A 173 3.53 -1.12 -2.98
C SER A 173 2.42 -2.17 -2.96
N GLU A 174 1.69 -2.26 -1.85
CA GLU A 174 0.57 -3.19 -1.69
C GLU A 174 -0.66 -2.80 -2.53
N MET A 175 -0.89 -1.51 -2.77
CA MET A 175 -1.91 -1.06 -3.72
C MET A 175 -1.56 -1.43 -5.17
N LEU A 176 -0.29 -1.29 -5.58
CA LEU A 176 0.15 -1.76 -6.89
C LEU A 176 0.03 -3.30 -7.01
N PHE A 177 0.31 -4.03 -5.92
CA PHE A 177 0.08 -5.47 -5.84
C PHE A 177 -1.40 -5.84 -5.98
N ALA A 178 -2.32 -5.13 -5.31
CA ALA A 178 -3.76 -5.33 -5.46
C ALA A 178 -4.22 -5.12 -6.92
N LEU A 179 -3.77 -4.04 -7.59
CA LEU A 179 -4.06 -3.79 -9.01
C LEU A 179 -3.52 -4.90 -9.92
N LYS A 180 -2.30 -5.38 -9.67
CA LYS A 180 -1.71 -6.49 -10.42
C LYS A 180 -2.52 -7.77 -10.24
N ARG A 181 -2.94 -8.09 -9.02
CA ARG A 181 -3.82 -9.25 -8.74
C ARG A 181 -5.20 -9.14 -9.38
N ALA A 182 -5.74 -7.93 -9.51
CA ALA A 182 -7.00 -7.69 -10.20
C ALA A 182 -6.91 -8.00 -11.71
N GLY A 183 -5.72 -7.91 -12.32
CA GLY A 183 -5.50 -8.33 -13.71
C GLY A 183 -5.13 -9.81 -13.85
N ASP A 184 -4.33 -10.35 -12.92
CA ASP A 184 -3.98 -11.77 -12.85
C ASP A 184 -3.94 -12.25 -11.39
N PRO A 185 -4.92 -13.06 -10.94
CA PRO A 185 -5.01 -13.52 -9.55
C PRO A 185 -3.89 -14.51 -9.19
N ARG A 186 -3.05 -14.95 -10.13
CA ARG A 186 -1.87 -15.81 -9.88
C ARG A 186 -0.66 -15.01 -9.41
N ILE A 187 -0.68 -13.68 -9.51
CA ILE A 187 0.42 -12.85 -9.02
C ILE A 187 0.54 -13.01 -7.50
N ARG A 188 1.74 -13.35 -7.04
CA ARG A 188 2.07 -13.56 -5.62
C ARG A 188 2.99 -12.48 -5.04
N PHE A 189 3.68 -11.76 -5.92
CA PHE A 189 4.62 -10.71 -5.55
C PHE A 189 4.74 -9.69 -6.67
N VAL A 190 4.99 -8.43 -6.27
CA VAL A 190 5.33 -7.35 -7.18
C VAL A 190 6.60 -6.70 -6.65
N LYS A 191 7.66 -6.75 -7.47
CA LYS A 191 8.84 -5.93 -7.20
C LYS A 191 8.45 -4.48 -7.47
N SER A 192 8.33 -3.68 -6.42
CA SER A 192 8.19 -2.23 -6.53
C SER A 192 9.50 -1.58 -6.10
N GLY A 193 9.86 -0.50 -6.79
CA GLY A 193 10.97 0.34 -6.34
C GLY A 193 10.56 1.18 -5.14
N GLY A 194 11.54 1.68 -4.38
CA GLY A 194 11.26 2.61 -3.29
C GLY A 194 10.61 3.90 -3.81
N TYR A 195 9.52 4.33 -3.19
CA TYR A 195 8.86 5.60 -3.50
C TYR A 195 9.62 6.74 -2.83
N GLN A 196 10.16 7.71 -3.56
CA GLN A 196 10.71 8.94 -2.97
C GLN A 196 9.58 9.83 -2.39
N ASN A 197 9.88 10.65 -1.38
CA ASN A 197 8.89 11.58 -0.82
C ASN A 197 8.34 12.53 -1.90
N THR A 198 7.02 12.71 -1.94
CA THR A 198 6.24 13.40 -2.99
C THR A 198 6.39 12.85 -4.41
N ALA A 199 7.15 11.77 -4.62
CA ALA A 199 7.17 11.11 -5.91
C ALA A 199 5.81 10.46 -6.16
N TRP A 200 5.39 10.49 -7.41
CA TRP A 200 4.09 10.00 -7.83
C TRP A 200 4.19 8.99 -8.97
N THR A 201 3.22 8.09 -9.02
CA THR A 201 3.08 7.03 -10.02
C THR A 201 1.72 7.17 -10.68
N ARG A 202 1.68 7.19 -12.01
CA ARG A 202 0.44 7.28 -12.79
C ARG A 202 0.13 5.96 -13.47
N ILE A 203 -1.10 5.50 -13.31
CA ILE A 203 -1.59 4.22 -13.78
C ILE A 203 -2.90 4.48 -14.53
N GLU A 204 -3.02 3.94 -15.73
CA GLU A 204 -4.29 3.85 -16.45
C GLU A 204 -4.96 2.52 -16.13
N ILE A 205 -6.27 2.53 -15.86
CA ILE A 205 -7.05 1.35 -15.46
C ILE A 205 -8.34 1.28 -16.26
N GLU A 206 -8.65 0.11 -16.79
CA GLU A 206 -9.91 -0.19 -17.50
C GLU A 206 -10.42 -1.58 -17.11
N LEU A 207 -11.71 -1.85 -17.35
CA LEU A 207 -12.24 -3.22 -17.27
C LEU A 207 -11.67 -4.05 -18.42
N ASP A 208 -11.23 -5.27 -18.13
CA ASP A 208 -10.75 -6.20 -19.16
C ASP A 208 -11.90 -6.91 -19.88
N ASP A 209 -12.97 -7.24 -19.14
CA ASP A 209 -14.21 -7.82 -19.68
C ASP A 209 -15.42 -6.96 -19.28
N HIS A 210 -16.08 -6.40 -20.31
CA HIS A 210 -17.24 -5.54 -20.14
C HIS A 210 -18.54 -6.32 -19.86
N SER A 211 -18.57 -7.65 -20.02
CA SER A 211 -19.70 -8.49 -19.60
C SER A 211 -19.99 -8.35 -18.09
N ALA A 212 -18.96 -8.01 -17.31
CA ALA A 212 -19.06 -7.72 -15.89
C ALA A 212 -19.96 -6.51 -15.57
N LEU A 213 -20.15 -5.56 -16.50
CA LEU A 213 -21.09 -4.46 -16.34
C LEU A 213 -22.55 -4.93 -16.33
N HIS A 214 -22.87 -5.97 -17.10
CA HIS A 214 -24.21 -6.57 -17.18
C HIS A 214 -24.49 -7.56 -16.05
N ALA A 215 -23.45 -8.05 -15.37
CA ALA A 215 -23.57 -8.88 -14.18
C ALA A 215 -23.83 -8.05 -12.90
N LEU A 216 -23.73 -6.72 -12.97
CA LEU A 216 -24.16 -5.82 -11.90
C LEU A 216 -25.69 -5.70 -11.97
N PRO A 217 -26.44 -6.01 -10.89
CA PRO A 217 -27.88 -5.94 -10.95
C PRO A 217 -28.32 -4.53 -11.32
N SER A 218 -29.13 -4.45 -12.37
CA SER A 218 -29.79 -3.21 -12.76
C SER A 218 -30.77 -2.82 -11.65
N SER A 219 -30.62 -1.60 -11.14
CA SER A 219 -31.54 -0.86 -10.27
C SER A 219 -31.83 -1.40 -8.85
N ALA A 220 -31.70 -0.47 -7.89
CA ALA A 220 -32.21 -0.58 -6.54
C ALA A 220 -33.74 -0.74 -6.51
N VAL A 221 -34.23 -1.79 -5.86
CA VAL A 221 -35.56 -1.87 -5.20
C VAL A 221 -35.39 -2.79 -3.99
N GLY A 222 -35.95 -2.37 -2.85
CA GLY A 222 -35.61 -2.87 -1.52
C GLY A 222 -36.12 -4.27 -1.14
N GLY A 223 -35.69 -4.70 0.04
CA GLY A 223 -36.15 -5.91 0.73
C GLY A 223 -35.26 -6.25 1.92
N GLN A 224 -35.78 -6.02 3.13
CA GLN A 224 -35.15 -6.47 4.38
C GLN A 224 -35.16 -7.99 4.52
N ALA A 225 -34.12 -8.52 5.17
CA ALA A 225 -34.19 -9.35 6.39
C ALA A 225 -33.29 -10.61 6.35
N GLY A 226 -32.34 -10.62 7.29
CA GLY A 226 -32.00 -11.79 8.12
C GLY A 226 -31.21 -12.93 7.50
N GLN A 227 -29.93 -13.05 7.87
CA GLN A 227 -29.37 -14.24 8.51
C GLN A 227 -27.95 -13.95 9.04
N GLN A 228 -27.64 -14.52 10.20
CA GLN A 228 -26.41 -14.34 10.99
C GLN A 228 -25.12 -14.59 10.19
N PRO A 229 -24.00 -13.92 10.53
CA PRO A 229 -22.73 -14.15 9.86
C PRO A 229 -22.16 -15.54 10.21
N PRO A 230 -21.61 -16.29 9.25
CA PRO A 230 -20.79 -17.44 9.57
C PRO A 230 -19.48 -16.99 10.24
N GLN A 231 -19.03 -17.78 11.20
CA GLN A 231 -17.83 -17.55 11.99
C GLN A 231 -16.55 -17.61 11.12
N ASN A 232 -15.54 -16.85 11.57
CA ASN A 232 -14.19 -16.70 11.02
C ASN A 232 -13.60 -17.88 10.21
N GLY A 233 -13.01 -17.52 9.07
CA GLY A 233 -11.63 -17.92 8.74
C GLY A 233 -11.40 -19.30 8.15
N GLN A 234 -11.74 -19.52 6.87
CA GLN A 234 -11.02 -20.45 6.00
C GLN A 234 -11.05 -19.95 4.54
N TYR A 235 -9.97 -19.28 4.12
CA TYR A 235 -9.57 -19.32 2.71
C TYR A 235 -8.30 -20.16 2.67
N ALA A 236 -8.44 -21.43 2.30
CA ALA A 236 -7.30 -22.27 1.98
C ALA A 236 -6.62 -21.68 0.74
N SER A 237 -5.35 -21.30 0.88
CA SER A 237 -4.51 -21.06 -0.30
C SER A 237 -4.39 -22.39 -1.06
N PRO A 238 -4.57 -22.40 -2.40
CA PRO A 238 -4.35 -23.62 -3.16
C PRO A 238 -2.89 -24.07 -3.02
N PRO A 239 -2.62 -25.38 -2.94
CA PRO A 239 -1.26 -25.91 -2.81
C PRO A 239 -0.42 -25.53 -4.04
N ALA A 240 0.88 -25.31 -3.80
CA ALA A 240 1.84 -25.04 -4.86
C ALA A 240 1.97 -26.24 -5.82
N PRO A 241 1.93 -26.03 -7.15
CA PRO A 241 2.44 -27.01 -8.09
C PRO A 241 3.96 -27.08 -7.96
N SER A 242 4.46 -28.29 -7.71
CA SER A 242 5.86 -28.69 -7.75
C SER A 242 6.47 -28.53 -9.16
N GLU A 243 7.80 -28.48 -9.18
CA GLU A 243 8.74 -28.56 -10.32
C GLU A 243 9.10 -27.26 -11.07
N ALA A 244 10.25 -26.69 -10.69
CA ALA A 244 11.43 -26.61 -11.55
C ALA A 244 12.64 -26.10 -10.74
N ALA A 245 13.27 -26.98 -9.96
CA ALA A 245 14.67 -26.81 -9.58
C ALA A 245 15.53 -27.49 -10.65
N PRO A 246 16.63 -26.88 -11.14
CA PRO A 246 17.65 -27.66 -11.80
C PRO A 246 18.38 -28.52 -10.76
N THR A 247 18.52 -29.80 -11.08
CA THR A 247 19.26 -30.82 -10.33
C THR A 247 20.73 -30.46 -10.15
N PRO A 248 21.35 -31.01 -9.10
CA PRO A 248 22.66 -31.62 -9.31
C PRO A 248 22.75 -33.04 -8.73
N SER A 249 23.42 -33.92 -9.48
CA SER A 249 23.90 -35.25 -9.05
C SER A 249 25.44 -35.25 -9.17
N PRO A 250 26.16 -36.30 -8.71
CA PRO A 250 26.32 -36.78 -7.34
C PRO A 250 27.82 -36.87 -6.93
N HIS A 251 28.10 -37.53 -5.80
CA HIS A 251 29.43 -37.88 -5.20
C HIS A 251 29.98 -36.86 -4.18
N SER A 252 30.46 -37.21 -2.98
CA SER A 252 30.69 -38.49 -2.28
C SER A 252 30.93 -38.21 -0.79
N SER A 253 30.34 -39.01 0.11
CA SER A 253 30.70 -39.07 1.55
C SER A 253 32.02 -39.83 1.77
N PRO A 254 32.70 -39.71 2.94
CA PRO A 254 32.32 -40.53 4.11
C PRO A 254 32.39 -39.86 5.51
N SER A 255 31.31 -40.09 6.27
CA SER A 255 31.18 -40.52 7.68
C SER A 255 32.26 -40.27 8.77
N ARG A 256 31.82 -39.63 9.87
CA ARG A 256 31.82 -40.06 11.32
C ARG A 256 31.65 -38.79 12.19
N LYS A 257 30.98 -38.72 13.35
CA LYS A 257 30.37 -39.67 14.28
C LYS A 257 29.32 -38.90 15.11
N SER A 258 28.26 -39.61 15.47
CA SER A 258 27.18 -39.23 16.37
C SER A 258 27.65 -38.92 17.81
N ALA A 259 27.07 -37.89 18.42
CA ALA A 259 26.86 -37.79 19.86
C ALA A 259 25.49 -37.15 20.14
N SER A 260 24.61 -37.94 20.74
CA SER A 260 23.27 -37.64 21.25
C SER A 260 23.38 -36.84 22.56
N SER A 261 22.74 -35.68 22.72
CA SER A 261 21.43 -35.44 23.38
C SER A 261 21.52 -34.09 24.13
N PRO A 262 20.41 -33.45 24.60
CA PRO A 262 19.02 -33.53 24.21
C PRO A 262 18.45 -32.17 23.74
N SER A 263 17.42 -32.22 22.91
CA SER A 263 16.58 -31.09 22.53
C SER A 263 15.85 -30.51 23.73
N LYS A 264 16.14 -29.25 24.09
CA LYS A 264 15.15 -28.41 24.78
C LYS A 264 14.43 -27.57 23.73
N SER A 265 13.37 -28.16 23.20
CA SER A 265 12.24 -27.39 22.67
C SER A 265 11.81 -26.41 23.76
N ARG A 266 12.06 -25.11 23.57
CA ARG A 266 11.31 -24.11 24.31
C ARG A 266 9.91 -24.13 23.73
N SER A 267 9.05 -24.80 24.50
CA SER A 267 7.61 -24.85 24.38
C SER A 267 7.05 -23.45 24.12
N ALA A 268 6.04 -23.39 23.26
CA ALA A 268 5.02 -22.36 23.29
C ALA A 268 4.62 -22.16 24.76
N VAL A 269 4.95 -21.00 25.30
CA VAL A 269 4.36 -20.55 26.54
C VAL A 269 2.93 -20.19 26.17
N ASP A 270 1.97 -20.88 26.80
CA ASP A 270 0.55 -20.68 26.61
C ASP A 270 0.19 -19.18 26.56
N ASP A 271 -0.50 -18.79 25.49
CA ASP A 271 -1.02 -17.44 25.22
C ASP A 271 -2.12 -17.02 26.23
N ALA A 272 -2.42 -17.88 27.22
CA ALA A 272 -3.50 -17.73 28.17
C ALA A 272 -3.13 -16.92 29.44
N ASP A 273 -1.85 -16.65 29.69
CA ASP A 273 -1.36 -16.03 30.93
C ASP A 273 -0.72 -14.64 30.69
N ARG A 274 -0.96 -14.05 29.53
CA ARG A 274 -0.48 -12.70 29.19
C ARG A 274 -1.38 -11.67 29.88
N PRO A 275 -0.83 -10.64 30.56
CA PRO A 275 -1.66 -9.56 31.09
C PRO A 275 -2.50 -8.94 29.97
N PRO A 276 -3.76 -8.56 30.24
CA PRO A 276 -4.62 -7.94 29.24
C PRO A 276 -3.96 -6.71 28.65
N LEU A 277 -4.15 -6.49 27.35
CA LEU A 277 -3.63 -5.33 26.65
C LEU A 277 -4.15 -4.04 27.33
N PRO A 278 -3.36 -2.96 27.41
CA PRO A 278 -3.89 -1.67 27.82
C PRO A 278 -5.01 -1.24 26.87
N ASP A 279 -6.04 -0.55 27.39
CA ASP A 279 -7.26 -0.20 26.66
C ASP A 279 -6.98 0.59 25.36
N GLU A 280 -5.90 1.39 25.31
CA GLU A 280 -5.51 2.10 24.09
C GLU A 280 -5.12 1.17 22.92
N PHE A 281 -4.69 -0.06 23.20
CA PHE A 281 -4.25 -1.05 22.20
C PHE A 281 -5.36 -2.00 21.73
N HIS A 282 -6.47 -2.09 22.45
CA HIS A 282 -7.64 -2.88 22.02
C HIS A 282 -8.29 -2.33 20.73
N SER A 283 -8.11 -1.04 20.44
CA SER A 283 -8.51 -0.38 19.19
C SER A 283 -7.65 -0.73 17.96
N LEU A 284 -6.54 -1.47 18.16
CA LEU A 284 -5.51 -1.80 17.15
C LEU A 284 -5.41 -3.31 16.85
N LEU A 285 -6.29 -4.12 17.42
CA LEU A 285 -6.52 -5.50 16.96
C LEU A 285 -7.02 -5.46 15.50
N PRO A 286 -6.84 -6.52 14.67
CA PRO A 286 -7.05 -6.49 13.22
C PRO A 286 -8.54 -6.45 12.82
N THR A 287 -9.28 -5.48 13.34
CA THR A 287 -10.50 -4.97 12.71
C THR A 287 -10.03 -4.03 11.60
N LEU A 288 -10.37 -4.36 10.35
CA LEU A 288 -10.15 -3.45 9.24
C LEU A 288 -10.77 -2.10 9.61
N PRO A 289 -10.06 -0.98 9.46
CA PRO A 289 -10.59 0.28 9.93
C PRO A 289 -11.84 0.65 9.11
N ALA A 290 -12.76 1.37 9.75
CA ALA A 290 -14.03 1.70 9.12
C ALA A 290 -13.85 2.45 7.79
N ILE A 291 -14.68 2.11 6.81
CA ILE A 291 -14.76 2.84 5.54
C ILE A 291 -15.47 4.17 5.84
N PRO A 292 -14.87 5.33 5.50
CA PRO A 292 -15.51 6.62 5.74
C PRO A 292 -16.80 6.77 4.91
N PRO A 293 -17.75 7.61 5.35
CA PRO A 293 -18.93 7.94 4.56
C PRO A 293 -18.56 8.41 3.16
N ARG A 294 -19.31 7.95 2.16
CA ARG A 294 -19.07 8.30 0.75
C ARG A 294 -19.63 9.68 0.44
N ASP A 295 -18.84 10.50 -0.25
CA ASP A 295 -19.33 11.76 -0.80
C ASP A 295 -20.39 11.48 -1.89
N PRO A 296 -21.58 12.10 -1.83
CA PRO A 296 -22.68 11.84 -2.76
C PRO A 296 -22.39 12.28 -4.20
N THR A 297 -21.36 13.10 -4.44
CA THR A 297 -20.93 13.52 -5.78
C THR A 297 -20.08 12.47 -6.49
N LEU A 298 -19.59 11.45 -5.77
CA LEU A 298 -18.82 10.37 -6.36
C LEU A 298 -19.72 9.42 -7.17
N PRO A 299 -19.16 8.67 -8.14
CA PRO A 299 -19.91 7.63 -8.84
C PRO A 299 -20.55 6.62 -7.87
N PRO A 300 -21.61 5.91 -8.29
CA PRO A 300 -22.24 4.88 -7.46
C PRO A 300 -21.23 3.87 -6.91
N ALA A 301 -21.40 3.48 -5.65
CA ALA A 301 -20.56 2.45 -5.05
C ALA A 301 -20.67 1.13 -5.85
N TRP A 302 -19.60 0.34 -5.86
CA TRP A 302 -19.67 -1.00 -6.40
C TRP A 302 -20.56 -1.86 -5.48
N PRO A 303 -21.66 -2.49 -5.96
CA PRO A 303 -22.62 -3.18 -5.09
C PRO A 303 -22.05 -4.33 -4.25
N HIS A 304 -20.90 -4.87 -4.65
CA HIS A 304 -20.23 -5.99 -3.99
C HIS A 304 -18.95 -5.56 -3.25
N ALA A 305 -18.80 -4.26 -2.97
CA ALA A 305 -17.60 -3.74 -2.34
C ALA A 305 -17.32 -4.40 -0.98
N ASP A 306 -18.35 -4.65 -0.18
CA ASP A 306 -18.24 -5.32 1.13
C ASP A 306 -18.21 -6.85 1.05
N ASP A 307 -18.53 -7.45 -0.10
CA ASP A 307 -18.51 -8.90 -0.30
C ASP A 307 -17.12 -9.37 -0.73
N HIS A 308 -16.28 -9.66 0.27
CA HIS A 308 -14.91 -10.15 0.06
C HIS A 308 -14.82 -11.52 -0.62
N SER A 309 -15.91 -12.31 -0.60
CA SER A 309 -15.94 -13.61 -1.28
C SER A 309 -16.04 -13.46 -2.81
N ARG A 310 -16.57 -12.32 -3.27
CA ARG A 310 -16.64 -12.00 -4.69
C ARG A 310 -15.30 -11.47 -5.19
N PRO A 311 -14.77 -12.01 -6.31
CA PRO A 311 -13.58 -11.46 -6.93
C PRO A 311 -13.88 -10.04 -7.46
N VAL A 312 -12.87 -9.18 -7.43
CA VAL A 312 -12.93 -7.91 -8.17
C VAL A 312 -13.03 -8.21 -9.67
N PRO A 313 -13.77 -7.39 -10.46
CA PRO A 313 -13.79 -7.53 -11.91
C PRO A 313 -12.36 -7.48 -12.46
N LYS A 314 -12.09 -8.27 -13.51
CA LYS A 314 -10.76 -8.31 -14.09
C LYS A 314 -10.41 -6.93 -14.66
N LEU A 315 -9.29 -6.38 -14.21
CA LEU A 315 -8.82 -5.05 -14.61
C LEU A 315 -7.61 -5.16 -15.53
N ARG A 316 -7.61 -4.37 -16.61
CA ARG A 316 -6.40 -4.10 -17.37
C ARG A 316 -5.81 -2.79 -16.87
N HIS A 317 -4.51 -2.78 -16.62
CA HIS A 317 -3.81 -1.59 -16.15
C HIS A 317 -2.43 -1.43 -16.75
N ARG A 318 -2.04 -0.18 -16.95
CA ARG A 318 -0.75 0.22 -17.49
C ARG A 318 -0.14 1.29 -16.60
N VAL A 319 1.05 1.02 -16.05
CA VAL A 319 1.85 2.05 -15.37
C VAL A 319 2.43 2.95 -16.45
N VAL A 320 1.93 4.18 -16.53
CA VAL A 320 2.38 5.17 -17.53
C VAL A 320 3.66 5.84 -17.05
N VAL A 321 3.72 6.15 -15.76
CA VAL A 321 4.85 6.82 -15.12
C VAL A 321 5.04 6.23 -13.73
N PHE A 322 6.27 5.94 -13.33
CA PHE A 322 6.60 5.43 -12.00
C PHE A 322 7.63 6.33 -11.30
N GLY A 323 7.33 6.71 -10.06
CA GLY A 323 8.28 7.44 -9.20
C GLY A 323 8.69 8.83 -9.69
N GLN A 324 7.82 9.52 -10.43
CA GLN A 324 8.13 10.84 -10.99
C GLN A 324 8.22 11.91 -9.91
N ALA A 325 9.26 12.73 -9.97
CA ALA A 325 9.61 13.73 -8.96
C ALA A 325 10.17 15.04 -9.54
N ASP A 326 9.94 15.32 -10.84
CA ASP A 326 10.46 16.51 -11.52
C ASP A 326 10.05 17.85 -10.87
N HIS A 327 8.93 17.89 -10.13
CA HIS A 327 8.51 19.08 -9.38
C HIS A 327 9.49 19.47 -8.27
N LEU A 328 10.40 18.56 -7.90
CA LEU A 328 11.45 18.81 -6.93
C LEU A 328 12.72 19.40 -7.56
N ASN A 329 12.79 19.53 -8.88
CA ASN A 329 13.95 20.08 -9.57
C ASN A 329 14.25 21.51 -9.07
N GLY A 330 15.48 21.71 -8.59
CA GLY A 330 15.92 22.99 -8.02
C GLY A 330 15.46 23.25 -6.57
N LEU A 331 14.69 22.35 -5.93
CA LEU A 331 14.31 22.49 -4.53
C LEU A 331 15.51 22.21 -3.62
N LYS A 332 15.97 23.23 -2.90
CA LYS A 332 17.07 23.11 -1.92
C LYS A 332 16.51 22.93 -0.51
N ARG A 333 17.24 22.21 0.34
CA ARG A 333 16.96 22.18 1.79
C ARG A 333 17.28 23.55 2.39
N THR A 334 16.35 24.11 3.17
CA THR A 334 16.56 25.39 3.87
C THR A 334 17.52 25.21 5.05
N ARG A 335 18.41 26.19 5.26
CA ARG A 335 19.40 26.18 6.35
C ARG A 335 18.65 26.38 7.68
N GLY A 336 18.84 25.47 8.65
CA GLY A 336 18.21 25.55 9.98
C GLY A 336 16.99 24.63 10.21
N GLY A 337 16.55 23.86 9.21
CA GLY A 337 15.60 22.76 9.45
C GLY A 337 16.22 21.62 10.25
N VAL A 338 15.41 20.88 11.01
CA VAL A 338 15.80 19.56 11.54
C VAL A 338 16.31 18.75 10.33
N GLY A 339 17.57 18.31 10.35
CA GLY A 339 18.21 17.65 9.20
C GLY A 339 19.04 18.55 8.26
N SER A 340 19.48 19.72 8.70
CA SER A 340 20.47 20.55 7.99
C SER A 340 21.91 19.99 8.01
N GLY A 341 22.11 18.77 8.51
CA GLY A 341 23.35 18.01 8.35
C GLY A 341 23.52 17.49 6.92
N ALA A 342 24.77 17.38 6.48
CA ALA A 342 25.12 16.71 5.22
C ALA A 342 24.51 15.31 5.18
N TRP A 343 24.07 14.88 3.99
CA TRP A 343 23.66 13.52 3.63
C TRP A 343 24.14 12.46 4.63
N ASP A 344 23.24 11.94 5.46
CA ASP A 344 23.55 10.91 6.47
C ASP A 344 23.43 9.52 5.81
N ASP A 345 24.51 8.75 5.83
CA ASP A 345 24.58 7.38 5.29
C ASP A 345 23.52 6.45 5.89
N LYS A 346 22.99 6.75 7.09
CA LYS A 346 21.87 6.02 7.71
C LYS A 346 20.55 6.11 6.91
N GLN A 347 20.40 7.11 6.04
CA GLN A 347 19.23 7.23 5.15
C GLN A 347 19.22 6.18 4.02
N ARG A 348 20.37 5.54 3.73
CA ARG A 348 20.45 4.46 2.72
C ARG A 348 19.72 3.20 3.16
N GLY A 349 19.85 2.78 4.42
CA GLY A 349 19.28 1.52 4.93
C GLY A 349 17.76 1.44 4.79
N LEU A 350 17.05 2.54 5.09
CA LEU A 350 15.60 2.60 4.94
C LEU A 350 15.18 2.57 3.46
N LYS A 351 15.86 3.34 2.60
CA LYS A 351 15.60 3.34 1.15
C LYS A 351 15.87 1.96 0.52
N GLU A 352 16.92 1.26 0.94
CA GLU A 352 17.27 -0.09 0.47
C GLU A 352 16.25 -1.14 0.92
N PHE A 353 15.69 -1.05 2.13
CA PHE A 353 14.60 -1.91 2.59
C PHE A 353 13.37 -1.78 1.69
N PHE A 354 12.93 -0.55 1.38
CA PHE A 354 11.80 -0.31 0.48
C PHE A 354 12.11 -0.57 -1.01
N ALA A 355 13.39 -0.64 -1.41
CA ALA A 355 13.79 -0.89 -2.80
C ALA A 355 13.85 -2.38 -3.18
N GLY A 356 13.50 -3.28 -2.25
CA GLY A 356 13.55 -4.73 -2.46
C GLY A 356 14.99 -5.20 -2.58
N GLY A 357 15.59 -5.57 -1.45
CA GLY A 357 16.99 -5.97 -1.27
C GLY A 357 17.52 -6.88 -2.38
N GLY A 358 18.11 -6.27 -3.40
CA GLY A 358 18.96 -6.92 -4.39
C GLY A 358 20.35 -6.40 -4.19
N LYS A 359 21.21 -7.16 -3.52
CA LYS A 359 22.65 -6.92 -3.51
C LYS A 359 23.13 -6.93 -4.96
N THR A 360 23.43 -5.77 -5.52
CA THR A 360 24.30 -5.69 -6.70
C THR A 360 25.70 -6.03 -6.21
N ASN A 361 26.12 -7.27 -6.42
CA ASN A 361 27.52 -7.62 -6.29
C ASN A 361 28.30 -6.82 -7.33
N GLY A 362 28.93 -5.73 -6.87
CA GLY A 362 29.92 -5.00 -7.63
C GLY A 362 31.08 -5.93 -7.94
N THR A 363 31.17 -6.35 -9.20
CA THR A 363 32.42 -6.83 -9.78
C THR A 363 33.19 -5.62 -10.26
N ALA A 364 34.33 -5.37 -9.63
CA ALA A 364 35.38 -4.49 -10.13
C ALA A 364 36.69 -5.28 -10.12
N LYS A 365 37.51 -5.02 -11.14
CA LYS A 365 38.83 -5.59 -11.51
C LYS A 365 38.70 -6.80 -12.45
N GLN A 366 39.23 -6.80 -13.67
CA GLN A 366 40.16 -5.92 -14.39
C GLN A 366 39.74 -5.84 -15.87
#